data_AF-U2K4G2-F1
#
_entry.id   AF-U2K4G2-F1
#
_cell.length_a   1.000
_cell.length_b   1.000
_cell.length_c   1.000
_cell.angle_alpha   90.00
_cell.angle_beta   90.00
_cell.angle_gamma   90.00
#
_symmetry.space_group_name_H-M   'P 1'
#
loop_
_entity.id
_entity.type
_entity.pdbx_description
1 polymer ?
#
loop_
_entity_poly.entity_id
_entity_poly.type
_entity_poly.pdbx_seq_one_letter_code
_entity_poly.pdbx_strand_id
1 'polypeptide(L)'
;MMTRLSLYLTLVSLLGGLCSCTQKKQTQKVEIPLSDSLRVVSYMPTELDSLFKPLYRDSFILQELHDEFRNPVERMFPMEQRMAHKTWILEFTWHARRDTLLTVWYLREGDSLRTLRHFWFSEFAVF
;
A
#
# COMPACT_ATOMS: atom_id res chain seq x y z
N MET A 1 48.08 41.82 -29.76
CA MET A 1 47.94 40.85 -30.88
C MET A 1 47.96 39.46 -30.28
N MET A 2 46.78 38.92 -29.98
CA MET A 2 46.60 37.62 -29.34
C MET A 2 46.65 36.51 -30.39
N THR A 3 47.38 35.46 -30.01
CA THR A 3 47.75 34.28 -30.78
C THR A 3 46.53 33.43 -31.13
N ARG A 4 46.44 33.08 -32.41
CA ARG A 4 45.61 31.98 -32.91
C ARG A 4 46.31 30.67 -32.55
N LEU A 5 45.85 30.01 -31.49
CA LEU A 5 46.05 28.57 -31.33
C LEU A 5 44.68 27.90 -31.19
N SER A 6 44.11 27.73 -32.38
CA SER A 6 43.03 26.86 -32.79
C SER A 6 42.68 25.73 -31.79
N LEU A 7 41.54 25.89 -31.12
CA LEU A 7 40.37 25.00 -31.29
C LEU A 7 40.71 23.50 -31.38
N TYR A 8 41.29 22.92 -30.34
CA TYR A 8 41.46 21.47 -30.20
C TYR A 8 41.26 20.99 -28.75
N LEU A 9 40.35 21.63 -28.02
CA LEU A 9 40.05 21.26 -26.63
C LEU A 9 38.56 21.22 -26.28
N THR A 10 37.66 21.23 -27.27
CA THR A 10 36.21 21.16 -27.04
C THR A 10 35.57 19.95 -27.72
N LEU A 11 36.32 18.84 -27.86
CA LEU A 11 35.82 17.56 -28.39
C LEU A 11 35.43 16.55 -27.28
N VAL A 12 35.39 16.97 -26.01
CA VAL A 12 35.00 16.09 -24.88
C VAL A 12 34.08 16.85 -23.93
N SER A 13 32.89 17.21 -24.40
CA SER A 13 31.81 17.70 -23.52
C SER A 13 30.43 17.25 -24.01
N LEU A 14 30.40 16.24 -24.89
CA LEU A 14 29.20 15.75 -25.57
C LEU A 14 28.85 14.34 -25.07
N LEU A 15 28.87 14.13 -23.75
CA LEU A 15 28.34 12.94 -23.09
C LEU A 15 28.13 13.23 -21.61
N GLY A 16 26.86 13.32 -21.21
CA GLY A 16 26.47 13.30 -19.80
C GLY A 16 25.44 14.37 -19.46
N GLY A 17 24.16 14.00 -19.43
CA GLY A 17 23.16 14.86 -18.80
C GLY A 17 21.73 14.78 -19.31
N LEU A 18 21.26 13.69 -19.90
CA LEU A 18 19.81 13.43 -20.01
C LEU A 18 19.38 12.44 -18.92
N CYS A 19 19.47 12.86 -17.66
CA CYS A 19 18.66 12.27 -16.59
C CYS A 19 17.32 12.98 -16.56
N SER A 20 16.38 12.49 -17.37
CA SER A 20 14.99 12.92 -17.31
C SER A 20 14.45 12.66 -15.90
N CYS A 21 14.10 13.76 -15.22
CA CYS A 21 13.33 13.78 -13.99
C CYS A 21 12.00 13.05 -14.20
N THR A 22 11.95 11.76 -13.91
CA THR A 22 10.68 11.09 -13.66
C THR A 22 10.24 11.46 -12.26
N GLN A 23 9.45 12.51 -12.19
CA GLN A 23 8.68 12.89 -11.01
C GLN A 23 7.72 11.73 -10.72
N LYS A 24 8.17 10.73 -9.95
CA LYS A 24 7.25 9.83 -9.25
C LYS A 24 6.42 10.74 -8.36
N LYS A 25 5.20 11.05 -8.79
CA LYS A 25 4.11 11.42 -7.90
C LYS A 25 3.95 10.23 -6.95
N GLN A 26 4.72 10.26 -5.88
CA GLN A 26 4.47 9.48 -4.70
C GLN A 26 3.17 10.08 -4.18
N THR A 27 2.04 9.46 -4.56
CA THR A 27 0.74 9.79 -4.01
C THR A 27 0.92 9.80 -2.51
N GLN A 28 0.79 11.01 -1.97
CA GLN A 28 0.95 11.35 -0.58
C GLN A 28 0.15 10.33 0.23
N LYS A 29 0.86 9.43 0.91
CA LYS A 29 0.29 8.63 1.98
C LYS A 29 -0.27 9.66 2.96
N VAL A 30 -1.58 9.81 2.99
CA VAL A 30 -2.26 10.45 4.12
C VAL A 30 -2.17 9.43 5.26
N GLU A 31 -0.96 9.28 5.78
CA GLU A 31 -0.73 8.68 7.09
C GLU A 31 -1.12 9.76 8.09
N ILE A 32 -2.39 9.76 8.50
CA ILE A 32 -2.82 10.53 9.66
C ILE A 32 -1.92 10.06 10.82
N PRO A 33 -1.20 10.94 11.52
CA PRO A 33 -0.32 10.52 12.59
C PRO A 33 -1.21 9.99 13.73
N LEU A 34 -1.31 8.67 13.84
CA LEU A 34 -1.95 8.03 14.98
C LEU A 34 -1.11 8.40 16.21
N SER A 35 -1.67 9.25 17.07
CA SER A 35 -1.01 9.77 18.28
C SER A 35 -0.48 8.62 19.15
N ASP A 36 0.79 8.73 19.56
CA ASP A 36 1.73 7.85 20.31
C ASP A 36 1.25 6.81 21.36
N SER A 37 -0.05 6.59 21.60
CA SER A 37 -0.53 5.81 22.76
C SER A 37 -1.00 4.37 22.48
N LEU A 38 -1.23 3.98 21.21
CA LEU A 38 -1.70 2.63 20.86
C LEU A 38 -0.85 2.07 19.73
N ARG A 39 0.25 1.41 20.08
CA ARG A 39 1.14 0.77 19.10
C ARG A 39 0.58 -0.60 18.75
N VAL A 40 -0.02 -0.72 17.56
CA VAL A 40 -0.35 -2.02 16.97
C VAL A 40 0.95 -2.72 16.58
N VAL A 41 1.12 -3.97 17.01
CA VAL A 41 2.34 -4.75 16.80
C VAL A 41 2.16 -5.80 15.70
N SER A 42 1.12 -6.62 15.80
CA SER A 42 0.95 -7.81 14.94
C SER A 42 -0.19 -7.67 13.93
N TYR A 43 -1.15 -6.78 14.17
CA TYR A 43 -2.41 -6.68 13.44
C TYR A 43 -3.20 -8.00 13.44
N MET A 44 -2.97 -8.89 14.41
CA MET A 44 -3.80 -10.08 14.57
C MET A 44 -5.19 -9.71 15.10
N PRO A 45 -6.25 -10.44 14.72
CA PRO A 45 -7.60 -10.10 15.17
C PRO A 45 -7.73 -10.01 16.68
N THR A 46 -7.11 -10.91 17.44
CA THR A 46 -7.14 -10.91 18.91
C THR A 46 -6.49 -9.68 19.53
N GLU A 47 -5.38 -9.21 18.97
CA GLU A 47 -4.76 -7.95 19.40
C GLU A 47 -5.69 -6.78 19.07
N LEU A 48 -6.17 -6.69 17.84
CA LEU A 48 -7.01 -5.58 17.40
C LEU A 48 -8.36 -5.52 18.12
N ASP A 49 -8.93 -6.67 18.48
CA ASP A 49 -10.16 -6.78 19.29
C ASP A 49 -9.96 -6.29 20.72
N SER A 50 -8.72 -6.34 21.23
CA SER A 50 -8.38 -5.78 22.54
C SER A 50 -8.15 -4.27 22.52
N LEU A 51 -7.78 -3.72 21.36
CA LEU A 51 -7.43 -2.30 21.20
C LEU A 51 -8.59 -1.46 20.66
N PHE A 52 -9.44 -2.05 19.81
CA PHE A 52 -10.45 -1.34 19.02
C PHE A 52 -11.79 -2.07 19.03
N LYS A 53 -12.86 -1.36 18.67
CA LYS A 53 -14.20 -1.96 18.57
C LYS A 53 -14.36 -2.66 17.21
N PRO A 54 -14.63 -3.98 17.16
CA PRO A 54 -14.93 -4.65 15.89
C PRO A 54 -16.17 -4.03 15.24
N LEU A 55 -16.11 -3.82 13.93
CA LEU A 55 -17.20 -3.25 13.15
C LEU A 55 -17.74 -4.25 12.12
N TYR A 56 -16.88 -4.72 11.21
CA TYR A 56 -17.24 -5.68 10.17
C TYR A 56 -16.26 -6.86 10.11
N ARG A 57 -16.81 -8.01 9.75
CA ARG A 57 -16.08 -9.25 9.47
C ARG A 57 -16.66 -9.82 8.18
N ASP A 58 -15.94 -9.64 7.09
CA ASP A 58 -16.37 -10.10 5.78
C ASP A 58 -15.30 -11.02 5.17
N SER A 59 -15.65 -11.61 4.03
CA SER A 59 -14.71 -12.34 3.20
C SER A 59 -15.08 -12.21 1.72
N PHE A 60 -14.08 -12.33 0.87
CA PHE A 60 -14.29 -12.36 -0.58
C PHE A 60 -13.37 -13.39 -1.23
N ILE A 61 -13.79 -13.87 -2.39
CA ILE A 61 -12.97 -14.74 -3.22
C ILE A 61 -11.98 -13.85 -3.99
N LEU A 62 -10.69 -14.20 -3.93
CA LEU A 62 -9.65 -13.59 -4.75
C LEU A 62 -9.97 -13.78 -6.24
N GLN A 63 -10.08 -12.68 -6.97
CA GLN A 63 -10.38 -12.59 -8.40
C GLN A 63 -9.98 -11.20 -8.92
N GLU A 64 -10.10 -10.95 -10.22
CA GLU A 64 -9.89 -9.61 -10.80
C GLU A 64 -11.09 -8.68 -10.54
N LEU A 65 -10.87 -7.38 -10.76
CA LEU A 65 -11.91 -6.34 -10.84
C LEU A 65 -12.66 -6.11 -9.52
N HIS A 66 -11.98 -6.29 -8.40
CA HIS A 66 -12.50 -5.80 -7.14
C HIS A 66 -12.56 -4.28 -7.10
N ASP A 67 -13.25 -3.74 -6.10
CA ASP A 67 -13.22 -2.31 -5.78
C ASP A 67 -11.78 -1.81 -5.52
N GLU A 68 -11.62 -0.48 -5.48
CA GLU A 68 -10.33 0.17 -5.31
C GLU A 68 -9.59 -0.19 -4.01
N PHE A 69 -10.30 -0.63 -2.97
CA PHE A 69 -9.71 -1.00 -1.68
C PHE A 69 -9.13 -2.40 -1.69
N ARG A 70 -9.77 -3.30 -2.42
CA ARG A 70 -9.38 -4.70 -2.57
C ARG A 70 -8.35 -4.90 -3.68
N ASN A 71 -8.34 -4.05 -4.70
CA ASN A 71 -7.36 -4.05 -5.82
C ASN A 71 -5.88 -4.19 -5.36
N PRO A 72 -5.41 -3.45 -4.32
CA PRO A 72 -4.04 -3.58 -3.87
C PRO A 72 -3.74 -4.90 -3.15
N VAL A 73 -4.74 -5.56 -2.55
CA VAL A 73 -4.60 -6.89 -1.93
C VAL A 73 -4.58 -7.95 -3.02
N GLU A 74 -5.47 -7.83 -4.00
CA GLU A 74 -5.52 -8.70 -5.18
C GLU A 74 -4.15 -8.79 -5.87
N ARG A 75 -3.52 -7.64 -6.17
CA ARG A 75 -2.22 -7.57 -6.88
C ARG A 75 -1.03 -8.18 -6.14
N MET A 76 -1.21 -8.61 -4.88
CA MET A 76 -0.20 -9.37 -4.15
C MET A 76 -0.11 -10.83 -4.62
N PHE A 77 -1.11 -11.31 -5.36
CA PHE A 77 -1.20 -12.69 -5.83
C PHE A 77 -0.91 -12.79 -7.33
N PRO A 78 -0.29 -13.89 -7.78
CA PRO A 78 -0.05 -14.11 -9.21
C PRO A 78 -1.38 -14.30 -9.96
N MET A 79 -1.39 -13.98 -11.25
CA MET A 79 -2.59 -14.04 -12.11
C MET A 79 -3.28 -15.40 -12.04
N GLU A 80 -2.52 -16.49 -12.04
CA GLU A 80 -3.05 -17.86 -12.01
C GLU A 80 -3.88 -18.11 -10.74
N GLN A 81 -3.47 -17.56 -9.60
CA GLN A 81 -4.22 -17.68 -8.35
C GLN A 81 -5.47 -16.82 -8.35
N ARG A 82 -5.41 -15.62 -8.94
CA ARG A 82 -6.57 -14.73 -9.07
C ARG A 82 -7.63 -15.34 -9.99
N MET A 83 -7.23 -15.93 -11.11
CA MET A 83 -8.15 -16.59 -12.04
C MET A 83 -8.70 -17.93 -11.53
N ALA A 84 -8.08 -18.53 -10.51
CA ALA A 84 -8.50 -19.82 -9.98
C ALA A 84 -9.79 -19.73 -9.14
N HIS A 85 -10.11 -18.55 -8.59
CA HIS A 85 -11.30 -18.31 -7.74
C HIS A 85 -11.46 -19.29 -6.58
N LYS A 86 -10.35 -19.71 -5.98
CA LYS A 86 -10.31 -20.71 -4.89
C LYS A 86 -9.83 -20.16 -3.55
N THR A 87 -9.23 -18.98 -3.57
CA THR A 87 -8.62 -18.37 -2.40
C THR A 87 -9.61 -17.42 -1.75
N TRP A 88 -9.94 -17.67 -0.49
CA TRP A 88 -10.75 -16.75 0.32
C TRP A 88 -9.85 -15.77 1.07
N ILE A 89 -10.15 -14.50 0.94
CA ILE A 89 -9.52 -13.40 1.69
C ILE A 89 -10.49 -12.95 2.77
N LEU A 90 -10.03 -12.85 4.00
CA LEU A 90 -10.81 -12.28 5.09
C LEU A 90 -10.58 -10.77 5.14
N GLU A 91 -11.64 -10.00 5.33
CA GLU A 91 -11.62 -8.54 5.37
C GLU A 91 -12.30 -8.07 6.66
N PHE A 92 -11.49 -7.61 7.61
CA PHE A 92 -11.97 -7.27 8.95
C PHE A 92 -11.78 -5.78 9.19
N THR A 93 -12.81 -5.12 9.71
CA THR A 93 -12.80 -3.68 9.97
C THR A 93 -13.08 -3.40 11.44
N TRP A 94 -12.31 -2.47 12.01
CA TRP A 94 -12.45 -1.96 13.36
C TRP A 94 -12.70 -0.45 13.33
N HIS A 95 -13.48 0.00 14.31
CA HIS A 95 -13.53 1.41 14.68
C HIS A 95 -12.40 1.70 15.66
N ALA A 96 -11.36 2.37 15.18
CA ALA A 96 -10.13 2.57 15.94
C ALA A 96 -10.17 3.84 16.79
N ARG A 97 -10.82 4.91 16.28
CA ARG A 97 -11.13 6.16 16.97
C ARG A 97 -12.42 6.73 16.40
N ARG A 98 -12.94 7.82 17.02
CA ARG A 98 -14.23 8.46 16.69
C ARG A 98 -14.58 8.51 15.20
N ASP A 99 -13.62 8.84 14.34
CA ASP A 99 -13.78 9.06 12.91
C ASP A 99 -12.79 8.24 12.08
N THR A 100 -12.12 7.26 12.69
CA THR A 100 -11.03 6.50 12.06
C THR A 100 -11.34 5.01 12.07
N LEU A 101 -11.32 4.42 10.88
CA LEU A 101 -11.47 3.01 10.65
C LEU A 101 -10.11 2.37 10.32
N LEU A 102 -9.97 1.11 10.73
CA LEU A 102 -8.87 0.23 10.35
C LEU A 102 -9.47 -0.99 9.66
N THR A 103 -9.12 -1.22 8.40
CA THR A 103 -9.40 -2.50 7.71
C THR A 103 -8.12 -3.29 7.57
N VAL A 104 -8.18 -4.58 7.87
CA VAL A 104 -7.07 -5.52 7.71
C VAL A 104 -7.55 -6.73 6.92
N TRP A 105 -6.75 -7.12 5.93
CA TRP A 105 -6.99 -8.29 5.10
C TRP A 105 -6.08 -9.43 5.51
N TYR A 106 -6.66 -10.63 5.59
CA TYR A 106 -5.93 -11.84 5.97
C TYR A 106 -6.11 -12.96 4.95
N LEU A 107 -5.07 -13.79 4.84
CA LEU A 107 -5.14 -15.09 4.21
C LEU A 107 -5.16 -16.16 5.30
N ARG A 108 -6.08 -17.12 5.20
CA ARG A 108 -6.06 -18.31 6.06
C ARG A 108 -5.04 -19.30 5.53
N GLU A 109 -4.10 -19.69 6.37
CA GLU A 109 -3.08 -20.70 6.09
C GLU A 109 -3.21 -21.82 7.14
N GLY A 110 -4.03 -22.82 6.82
CA GLY A 110 -4.41 -23.88 7.77
C GLY A 110 -5.16 -23.30 8.98
N ASP A 111 -4.54 -23.46 10.15
CA ASP A 111 -5.05 -22.95 11.43
C ASP A 111 -4.50 -21.55 11.78
N SER A 112 -3.69 -20.97 10.91
CA SER A 112 -3.09 -19.65 11.09
C SER A 112 -3.69 -18.59 10.17
N LEU A 113 -3.49 -17.32 10.54
CA LEU A 113 -3.82 -16.17 9.71
C LEU A 113 -2.54 -15.43 9.34
N ARG A 114 -2.35 -15.20 8.05
CA ARG A 114 -1.31 -14.32 7.53
C ARG A 114 -1.91 -12.96 7.19
N THR A 115 -1.43 -11.91 7.84
CA THR A 115 -1.78 -10.53 7.48
C THR A 115 -1.26 -10.21 6.08
N LEU A 116 -2.15 -9.79 5.20
CA LEU A 116 -1.78 -9.35 3.85
C LEU A 116 -1.50 -7.85 3.84
N ARG A 117 -2.45 -7.07 4.33
CA ARG A 117 -2.39 -5.61 4.32
C ARG A 117 -3.30 -5.03 5.39
N HIS A 118 -3.00 -3.80 5.80
CA HIS A 118 -3.91 -2.97 6.58
C HIS A 118 -4.06 -1.59 5.93
N PHE A 119 -5.19 -0.94 6.19
CA PHE A 119 -5.46 0.40 5.72
C PHE A 119 -6.23 1.19 6.79
N TRP A 120 -5.72 2.38 7.09
CA TRP A 120 -6.32 3.33 8.00
C TRP A 120 -6.97 4.43 7.20
N PHE A 121 -8.22 4.75 7.50
CA PHE A 121 -8.97 5.77 6.77
C PHE A 121 -10.00 6.43 7.65
N SER A 122 -10.42 7.63 7.26
CA SER A 122 -11.53 8.30 7.95
C SER A 122 -12.85 7.64 7.55
N GLU A 123 -13.77 7.49 8.50
CA GLU A 123 -15.15 7.09 8.22
C GLU A 123 -15.87 8.06 7.26
N PHE A 124 -15.39 9.31 7.17
CA PHE A 124 -15.94 10.34 6.28
C PHE A 124 -15.18 10.48 4.96
N ALA A 125 -14.22 9.59 4.67
CA ALA A 125 -13.50 9.65 3.42
C ALA A 125 -14.42 9.30 2.24
N VAL A 126 -14.28 10.06 1.16
CA VAL A 126 -15.00 9.86 -0.11
C VAL A 126 -14.02 9.31 -1.12
N PHE A 127 -14.39 8.22 -1.76
CA PHE A 127 -13.56 7.49 -2.72
C PHE A 127 -14.31 7.34 -4.04
#